data_AF-A0A932M8E8-F1
#
_entry.id   AF-A0A932M8E8-F1
#
_cell.length_a   1.000
_cell.length_b   1.000
_cell.length_c   1.000
_cell.angle_alpha   90.00
_cell.angle_beta   90.00
_cell.angle_gamma   90.00
#
_symmetry.space_group_name_H-M   'P 1'
#
loop_
_entity.id
_entity.type
_entity.pdbx_description
1 polymer ?
#
loop_
_entity_poly.entity_id
_entity_poly.type
_entity_poly.pdbx_seq_one_letter_code
_entity_poly.pdbx_strand_id
1 'polypeptide(L)'
;MTKILRSVRFPGESRQYRRARNELLRAEIGLRRYIGKVAALRRRLPLGSELEQDYVFEEGAPDLTDRNTVRQVKMSELSRPHARPMDFTGRPLKGFVFVDPGGYKTGKALAKWVKEAVDFGMTLPRK
;
A
#
# COMPACT_ATOMS: atom_id res chain seq x y z
N MET A 1 13.53 -15.49 -21.31
CA MET A 1 14.03 -16.81 -20.86
C MET A 1 12.96 -17.52 -20.02
N THR A 2 11.96 -18.17 -20.64
CA THR A 2 10.90 -18.90 -19.93
C THR A 2 11.06 -20.40 -20.18
N LYS A 3 12.20 -20.92 -19.70
CA LYS A 3 12.54 -22.34 -19.78
C LYS A 3 12.10 -22.99 -18.45
N ILE A 4 11.44 -24.15 -18.54
CA ILE A 4 11.36 -25.17 -17.48
C ILE A 4 10.24 -24.99 -16.42
N LEU A 5 8.98 -25.28 -16.77
CA LEU A 5 8.03 -25.88 -15.80
C LEU A 5 7.17 -27.00 -16.41
N ARG A 6 7.13 -27.13 -17.75
CA ARG A 6 6.38 -28.20 -18.43
C ARG A 6 7.07 -29.57 -18.38
N SER A 7 8.36 -29.63 -18.04
CA SER A 7 9.20 -30.83 -18.16
C SER A 7 9.68 -31.40 -16.82
N VAL A 8 9.22 -30.87 -15.68
CA VAL A 8 9.62 -31.40 -14.37
C VAL A 8 8.91 -32.74 -14.14
N ARG A 9 9.71 -33.80 -14.02
CA ARG A 9 9.28 -35.14 -13.67
C ARG A 9 9.75 -35.38 -12.25
N PHE A 10 8.84 -35.76 -11.36
CA PHE A 10 9.22 -36.11 -10.00
C PHE A 10 9.51 -37.61 -9.89
N PRO A 11 10.52 -38.02 -9.11
CA PRO A 11 10.78 -39.43 -8.83
C PRO A 11 9.51 -40.12 -8.30
N GLY A 12 9.20 -41.32 -8.81
CA GLY A 12 8.07 -42.13 -8.35
C GLY A 12 6.68 -41.69 -8.83
N GLU A 13 6.54 -40.63 -9.64
CA GLU A 13 5.21 -40.14 -10.01
C GLU A 13 4.49 -41.06 -11.03
N SER A 14 3.20 -41.32 -10.78
CA SER A 14 2.37 -42.08 -11.73
C SER A 14 1.99 -41.24 -12.96
N ARG A 15 1.62 -41.91 -14.05
CA ARG A 15 1.14 -41.23 -15.28
C ARG A 15 -0.14 -40.44 -15.03
N GLN A 16 -1.06 -40.98 -14.23
CA GLN A 16 -2.33 -40.33 -13.89
C GLN A 16 -2.09 -39.07 -13.05
N TYR A 17 -1.27 -39.16 -12.01
CA TYR A 17 -0.92 -38.03 -11.16
C TYR A 17 -0.25 -36.91 -11.97
N ARG A 18 0.70 -37.25 -12.84
CA ARG A 18 1.35 -36.28 -13.72
C ARG A 18 0.34 -35.54 -14.62
N ARG A 19 -0.63 -36.26 -15.20
CA ARG A 19 -1.65 -35.64 -16.06
C ARG A 19 -2.50 -34.66 -15.26
N ALA A 20 -3.02 -35.08 -14.11
CA ALA A 20 -3.82 -34.23 -13.23
C ALA A 20 -3.06 -33.00 -12.74
N ARG A 21 -1.81 -33.16 -12.27
CA ARG A 21 -0.97 -32.02 -11.86
C ARG A 21 -0.74 -31.03 -12.99
N ASN A 22 -0.44 -31.51 -14.19
CA ASN A 22 -0.22 -30.63 -15.34
C ASN A 22 -1.50 -29.91 -15.78
N GLU A 23 -2.67 -30.52 -15.60
CA GLU A 23 -3.96 -29.88 -15.80
C GLU A 23 -4.19 -28.76 -14.78
N LEU A 24 -4.01 -29.05 -13.49
CA LEU A 24 -4.10 -28.06 -12.41
C LEU A 24 -3.15 -26.89 -12.65
N LEU A 25 -1.89 -27.15 -12.97
CA LEU A 25 -0.90 -26.10 -13.22
C LEU A 25 -1.32 -25.18 -14.38
N ARG A 26 -1.92 -25.72 -15.44
CA ARG A 26 -2.46 -24.90 -16.54
C ARG A 26 -3.63 -24.04 -16.06
N ALA A 27 -4.53 -24.59 -15.26
CA ALA A 27 -5.64 -23.85 -14.69
C ALA A 27 -5.16 -22.71 -13.76
N GLU A 28 -4.19 -22.97 -12.88
CA GLU A 28 -3.60 -21.97 -11.99
C GLU A 28 -2.90 -20.84 -12.75
N ILE A 29 -2.13 -21.17 -13.81
CA ILE A 29 -1.53 -20.17 -14.69
C ILE A 29 -2.63 -19.31 -15.35
N GLY A 30 -3.72 -19.95 -15.80
CA GLY A 30 -4.89 -19.26 -16.33
C GLY A 30 -5.51 -18.29 -15.32
N LEU A 31 -5.73 -18.75 -14.09
CA LEU A 31 -6.30 -17.95 -13.01
C LEU A 31 -5.42 -16.73 -12.68
N ARG A 32 -4.09 -16.92 -12.53
CA ARG A 32 -3.16 -15.80 -12.27
C ARG A 32 -3.19 -14.76 -13.38
N ARG A 33 -3.25 -15.20 -14.64
CA ARG A 33 -3.38 -14.29 -15.79
C ARG A 33 -4.71 -13.54 -15.77
N TYR A 34 -5.81 -14.22 -15.43
CA TYR A 34 -7.12 -13.61 -15.32
C TYR A 34 -7.18 -12.55 -14.22
N ILE A 35 -6.63 -12.84 -13.04
CA ILE A 35 -6.47 -11.85 -11.95
C ILE A 35 -5.69 -10.63 -12.44
N GLY A 36 -4.62 -10.84 -13.21
CA GLY A 36 -3.86 -9.75 -13.85
C GLY A 36 -4.72 -8.90 -14.80
N LYS A 37 -5.58 -9.52 -15.62
CA LYS A 37 -6.53 -8.82 -16.49
C LYS A 37 -7.53 -7.99 -15.67
N VAL A 38 -8.11 -8.55 -14.62
CA VAL A 38 -9.03 -7.84 -13.72
C VAL A 38 -8.34 -6.64 -13.07
N ALA A 39 -7.10 -6.82 -12.59
CA ALA A 39 -6.32 -5.72 -12.02
C ALA A 39 -6.05 -4.61 -13.05
N ALA A 40 -5.81 -4.94 -14.33
CA ALA A 40 -5.65 -3.96 -15.39
C ALA A 40 -6.96 -3.21 -15.68
N LEU A 41 -8.11 -3.90 -15.66
CA LEU A 41 -9.42 -3.25 -15.77
C LEU A 41 -9.67 -2.30 -14.61
N ARG A 42 -9.38 -2.71 -13.37
CA ARG A 42 -9.51 -1.87 -12.17
C ARG A 42 -8.68 -0.58 -12.26
N ARG A 43 -7.46 -0.64 -12.79
CA ARG A 43 -6.61 0.55 -12.99
C ARG A 43 -7.12 1.50 -14.09
N ARG A 44 -7.95 1.01 -15.01
CA ARG A 44 -8.54 1.79 -16.11
C ARG A 44 -9.93 2.32 -15.77
N LEU A 45 -10.50 1.93 -14.63
CA LEU A 45 -11.76 2.49 -14.20
C LEU A 45 -11.60 4.01 -14.08
N PRO A 46 -12.55 4.80 -14.61
CA PRO A 46 -12.60 6.22 -14.33
C PRO A 46 -12.65 6.46 -12.83
N LEU A 47 -12.22 7.65 -12.41
CA LEU A 47 -12.47 8.11 -11.04
C LEU A 47 -13.97 7.97 -10.76
N GLY A 48 -14.30 7.36 -9.62
CA GLY A 48 -15.68 7.29 -9.16
C GLY A 48 -16.22 8.68 -8.82
N SER A 49 -17.51 8.75 -8.53
CA SER A 49 -18.12 9.97 -7.98
C SER A 49 -17.45 10.37 -6.66
N GLU A 50 -17.54 11.66 -6.34
CA GLU A 50 -17.17 12.14 -5.01
C GLU A 50 -17.97 11.40 -3.94
N LEU A 51 -17.29 11.05 -2.83
CA LEU A 51 -17.96 10.43 -1.70
C LEU A 51 -18.86 11.48 -1.04
N GLU A 52 -20.17 11.22 -1.00
CA GLU A 52 -21.15 12.13 -0.37
C GLU A 52 -20.99 12.22 1.16
N GLN A 53 -20.41 11.18 1.76
CA GLN A 53 -20.28 11.03 3.20
C GLN A 53 -18.81 11.03 3.60
N ASP A 54 -18.52 11.68 4.72
CA ASP A 54 -17.21 11.61 5.36
C ASP A 54 -17.10 10.32 6.19
N TYR A 55 -16.73 9.23 5.50
CA TYR A 55 -16.68 7.88 6.08
C TYR A 55 -15.76 7.81 7.30
N VAL A 56 -16.16 7.06 8.32
CA VAL A 56 -15.36 6.84 9.53
C VAL A 56 -14.65 5.48 9.44
N PHE A 57 -13.36 5.48 9.75
CA PHE A 57 -12.48 4.31 9.77
C PHE A 57 -11.94 4.04 11.16
N GLU A 58 -11.59 2.78 11.40
CA GLU A 58 -10.84 2.35 12.55
C GLU A 58 -9.33 2.35 12.23
N GLU A 59 -8.61 3.32 12.79
CA GLU A 59 -7.15 3.40 12.75
C GLU A 59 -6.57 2.56 13.89
N GLY A 60 -5.83 1.51 13.54
CA GLY A 60 -5.10 0.70 14.51
C GLY A 60 -3.84 1.39 15.03
N ALA A 61 -3.26 0.83 16.10
CA ALA A 61 -2.02 1.33 16.67
C ALA A 61 -0.87 1.41 15.64
N PRO A 62 0.08 2.35 15.80
CA PRO A 62 1.31 2.36 15.02
C PRO A 62 2.13 1.05 15.15
N ASP A 63 2.02 0.41 16.32
CA ASP A 63 2.53 -0.95 16.53
C ASP A 63 1.54 -1.97 15.98
N LEU A 64 1.91 -2.66 14.90
CA LEU A 64 1.07 -3.67 14.24
C LEU A 64 0.77 -4.90 15.11
N THR A 65 1.47 -5.06 16.24
CA THR A 65 1.22 -6.14 17.19
C THR A 65 0.16 -5.78 18.23
N ASP A 66 -0.10 -4.48 18.45
CA ASP A 66 -1.18 -4.00 19.30
C ASP A 66 -2.50 -4.00 18.51
N ARG A 67 -3.36 -4.95 18.85
CA ARG A 67 -4.69 -5.12 18.25
C ARG A 67 -5.80 -4.45 19.03
N ASN A 68 -5.48 -3.88 20.19
CA ASN A 68 -6.48 -3.40 21.14
C ASN A 68 -6.65 -1.89 21.05
N THR A 69 -5.59 -1.17 20.70
CA THR A 69 -5.66 0.28 20.52
C THR A 69 -6.21 0.61 19.14
N VAL A 70 -7.44 1.13 19.12
CA VAL A 70 -8.14 1.59 17.92
C VAL A 70 -8.64 3.00 18.15
N ARG A 71 -8.49 3.87 17.14
CA ARG A 71 -9.04 5.23 17.11
C ARG A 71 -9.97 5.38 15.91
N GLN A 72 -11.13 6.01 16.11
CA GLN A 72 -12.00 6.39 15.01
C GLN A 72 -11.44 7.62 14.28
N VAL A 73 -11.33 7.56 12.95
CA VAL A 73 -10.76 8.61 12.10
C VAL A 73 -11.65 8.79 10.86
N LYS A 74 -12.02 10.04 10.56
CA LYS A 74 -12.81 10.35 9.36
C LYS A 74 -11.97 10.33 8.08
N MET A 75 -12.59 10.09 6.93
CA MET A 75 -11.93 10.08 5.62
C MET A 75 -11.22 11.40 5.32
N SER A 76 -11.86 12.51 5.70
CA SER A 76 -11.31 13.87 5.59
C SER A 76 -10.05 14.09 6.45
N GLU A 77 -9.87 13.31 7.52
CA GLU A 77 -8.73 13.38 8.44
C GLU A 77 -7.55 12.50 8.00
N LEU A 78 -7.79 11.49 7.15
CA LEU A 78 -6.75 10.57 6.66
C LEU A 78 -5.76 11.27 5.70
N SER A 79 -6.13 12.43 5.16
CA SER A 79 -5.24 13.29 4.38
C SER A 79 -5.05 14.63 5.08
N ARG A 80 -3.81 14.98 5.46
CA ARG A 80 -3.51 16.35 5.85
C ARG A 80 -3.49 17.22 4.59
N PRO A 81 -4.31 18.28 4.50
CA PRO A 81 -4.30 19.18 3.35
C PRO A 81 -2.89 19.68 3.06
N HIS A 82 -2.51 19.66 1.78
CA HIS A 82 -1.21 20.12 1.30
C HIS A 82 -0.02 19.31 1.81
N ALA A 83 -0.19 18.08 2.31
CA ALA A 83 0.91 17.21 2.70
C ALA A 83 0.90 15.89 1.92
N ARG A 84 2.06 15.49 1.38
CA ARG A 84 2.24 14.23 0.65
C ARG A 84 3.54 13.52 1.07
N PRO A 85 3.66 12.19 0.92
CA PRO A 85 4.90 11.48 1.24
C PRO A 85 6.10 12.06 0.50
N MET A 86 7.24 12.19 1.19
CA MET A 86 8.49 12.62 0.55
C MET A 86 9.15 11.44 -0.16
N ASP A 87 9.20 11.47 -1.49
CA ASP A 87 9.61 10.36 -2.35
C ASP A 87 10.71 10.74 -3.37
N PHE A 88 11.65 11.59 -2.94
CA PHE A 88 12.71 12.15 -3.81
C PHE A 88 13.55 11.09 -4.56
N THR A 89 13.67 9.87 -4.04
CA THR A 89 14.46 8.77 -4.63
C THR A 89 13.59 7.70 -5.31
N GLY A 90 12.31 7.97 -5.52
CA GLY A 90 11.33 6.99 -6.03
C GLY A 90 10.83 5.99 -4.98
N ARG A 91 11.30 6.10 -3.73
CA ARG A 91 10.76 5.38 -2.56
C ARG A 91 10.41 6.40 -1.47
N PRO A 92 9.23 6.32 -0.84
CA PRO A 92 8.88 7.18 0.28
C PRO A 92 9.87 7.06 1.43
N LEU A 93 10.42 8.19 1.88
CA LEU A 93 11.26 8.28 3.07
C LEU A 93 10.37 8.21 4.32
N LYS A 94 10.67 7.27 5.21
CA LYS A 94 9.96 7.16 6.49
C LYS A 94 10.24 8.39 7.35
N GLY A 95 9.18 9.02 7.85
CA GLY A 95 9.27 10.21 8.71
C GLY A 95 9.39 11.55 7.98
N PHE A 96 9.30 11.57 6.64
CA PHE A 96 9.41 12.80 5.86
C PHE A 96 8.19 13.02 4.95
N VAL A 97 7.74 14.28 4.85
CA VAL A 97 6.64 14.70 3.98
C VAL A 97 7.04 15.94 3.18
N PHE A 98 6.48 16.08 1.97
CA PHE A 98 6.41 17.36 1.29
C PHE A 98 5.16 18.11 1.77
N VAL A 99 5.30 19.41 2.00
CA VAL A 99 4.17 20.32 2.20
C VAL A 99 4.10 21.21 0.98
N ASP A 100 2.95 21.30 0.32
CA ASP A 100 2.72 22.21 -0.82
C ASP A 100 2.53 23.65 -0.32
N PRO A 101 2.78 24.69 -1.14
CA PRO A 101 2.67 26.09 -0.74
C PRO A 101 1.36 26.49 -0.07
N GLY A 102 0.26 25.78 -0.37
CA GLY A 102 -1.03 25.96 0.30
C GLY A 102 -0.99 25.69 1.82
N GLY A 103 -0.12 24.78 2.26
CA GLY A 103 -0.03 24.30 3.65
C GLY A 103 0.84 25.16 4.56
N TYR A 104 1.55 26.17 4.04
CA TYR A 104 2.44 27.04 4.82
C TYR A 104 2.41 28.51 4.39
N LYS A 105 1.30 29.00 3.83
CA LYS A 105 1.14 30.40 3.39
C LYS A 105 1.41 31.46 4.48
N THR A 106 1.31 31.08 5.75
CA THR A 106 1.55 31.98 6.89
C THR A 106 2.69 31.46 7.75
N GLY A 107 3.40 32.37 8.43
CA GLY A 107 4.45 31.98 9.39
C GLY A 107 3.94 31.05 10.49
N LYS A 108 2.68 31.22 10.94
CA LYS A 108 2.06 30.32 11.93
C LYS A 108 1.83 28.91 11.38
N ALA A 109 1.40 28.80 10.12
CA ALA A 109 1.21 27.51 9.47
C ALA A 109 2.56 26.78 9.29
N LEU A 110 3.60 27.51 8.87
CA LEU A 110 4.95 26.96 8.78
C LEU A 110 5.49 26.53 10.16
N ALA A 111 5.31 27.37 11.19
CA ALA A 111 5.76 27.08 12.54
C ALA A 111 5.14 25.80 13.11
N LYS A 112 3.87 25.49 12.76
CA LYS A 112 3.24 24.23 13.15
C LYS A 112 3.99 23.03 12.57
N TRP A 113 4.30 23.05 11.27
CA TRP A 113 5.07 21.98 10.62
C TRP A 113 6.48 21.83 11.20
N VAL A 114 7.17 22.95 11.46
CA VAL A 114 8.50 22.93 12.09
C VAL A 114 8.42 22.35 13.50
N LYS A 115 7.44 22.77 14.30
CA LYS A 115 7.25 22.25 15.66
C LYS A 115 7.06 20.74 15.65
N GLU A 116 6.16 20.23 14.81
CA GLU A 116 5.92 18.79 14.71
C GLU A 116 7.16 18.01 14.26
N ALA A 117 7.96 18.56 13.33
CA ALA A 117 9.22 17.95 12.92
C ALA A 117 10.26 17.90 14.05
N VAL A 118 10.35 18.97 14.85
CA VAL A 118 11.22 19.02 16.04
C VAL A 118 10.74 18.04 17.10
N ASP A 119 9.45 18.05 17.44
CA ASP A 119 8.86 17.15 18.43
C ASP A 119 9.15 15.68 18.05
N PHE A 120 8.96 15.32 16.77
CA PHE A 120 9.28 13.98 16.27
C PHE A 120 10.78 13.67 16.35
N GLY A 121 11.65 14.60 15.93
CA GLY A 121 13.10 14.44 16.01
C GLY A 121 13.60 14.18 17.44
N MET A 122 12.95 14.77 18.44
CA MET A 122 13.27 14.55 19.85
C MET A 122 12.86 13.17 20.38
N THR A 123 11.96 12.45 19.70
CA THR A 123 11.60 11.07 20.06
C THR A 123 12.60 10.02 19.54
N LEU A 124 13.47 10.40 18.61
CA LEU A 124 14.43 9.48 18.00
C LEU A 124 15.59 9.17 18.96
N PRO A 125 16.16 7.94 18.91
CA PRO A 125 17.31 7.59 19.72
C PRO A 125 18.48 8.56 19.46
N ARG A 126 19.17 8.97 20.53
CA ARG A 126 20.42 9.72 20.39
C ARG A 126 21.44 8.84 19.67
N LYS A 127 22.04 9.41 18.63
CA LYS A 127 23.07 8.77 17.82
C LYS A 127 24.44 8.88 18.47
#